data_AF-A0A524L8D4-F1
#
_entry.id   AF-A0A524L8D4-F1
#
_cell.length_a   1.000
_cell.length_b   1.000
_cell.length_c   1.000
_cell.angle_alpha   90.00
_cell.angle_beta   90.00
_cell.angle_gamma   90.00
#
_symmetry.space_group_name_H-M   'P 1'
#
loop_
_entity.id
_entity.type
_entity.pdbx_description
1 polymer ?
#
loop_
_entity_poly.entity_id
_entity_poly.type
_entity_poly.pdbx_seq_one_letter_code
_entity_poly.pdbx_strand_id
1 'polypeptide(L)' 'MQRTSLIQPFLDNQGVIILDGGLATELERKGYDLRHRLWSARLLIDRPDAIRAVHRSFLEAGADCIITASYQASVAGL' A
#
# COMPACT_ATOMS: atom_id res chain seq x y z
N MET A 1 3.13 29.94 -7.86
CA MET A 1 3.77 28.91 -7.02
C MET A 1 4.08 27.73 -7.93
N GLN A 2 5.36 27.46 -8.22
CA GLN A 2 5.70 26.31 -9.08
C GLN A 2 5.52 25.02 -8.27
N ARG A 3 4.79 24.07 -8.85
CA ARG A 3 4.41 22.82 -8.20
C ARG A 3 5.50 21.79 -8.51
N THR A 4 6.37 21.51 -7.54
CA THR A 4 7.40 20.47 -7.69
C THR A 4 6.73 19.11 -7.81
N SER A 5 7.09 18.35 -8.85
CA SER A 5 6.61 16.98 -9.03
C SER A 5 7.40 16.03 -8.11
N LEU A 6 6.69 15.23 -7.31
CA LEU A 6 7.30 14.21 -6.45
C LEU A 6 7.79 12.98 -7.24
N ILE A 7 7.31 12.81 -8.48
CA ILE A 7 7.59 11.65 -9.33
C ILE A 7 8.78 11.95 -10.27
N GLN A 8 9.00 13.22 -10.60
CA GLN A 8 10.03 13.62 -11.57
C GLN A 8 11.44 13.09 -11.24
N PRO A 9 11.91 13.10 -9.97
CA PRO A 9 13.23 12.55 -9.64
C PRO A 9 13.41 11.07 -10.03
N PHE A 10 12.34 10.27 -9.96
CA PHE A 10 12.36 8.86 -10.38
C PHE A 10 12.43 8.75 -11.90
N LEU A 11 11.63 9.54 -12.61
CA LEU A 11 11.64 9.55 -14.09
C LEU A 11 12.99 10.02 -14.65
N ASP A 12 13.60 11.02 -14.03
CA ASP A 12 14.91 11.53 -14.45
C ASP A 12 16.04 10.52 -14.19
N ASN A 13 15.96 9.75 -13.09
CA ASN A 13 17.00 8.80 -12.70
C ASN A 13 16.91 7.45 -13.44
N GLN A 14 15.70 6.93 -13.67
CA GLN A 14 15.51 5.57 -14.20
C GLN A 14 14.41 5.45 -15.27
N GLY A 15 13.74 6.55 -15.66
CA GLY A 15 12.73 6.56 -16.73
C GLY A 15 11.36 5.98 -16.36
N VAL A 16 11.22 5.40 -15.17
CA VAL A 16 10.00 4.72 -14.70
C VAL A 16 9.84 4.86 -13.19
N ILE A 17 8.60 4.68 -12.71
CA ILE A 17 8.28 4.49 -11.29
C ILE A 17 7.62 3.12 -11.12
N ILE A 18 8.17 2.30 -10.24
CA ILE A 18 7.63 0.98 -9.91
C ILE A 18 6.65 1.13 -8.74
N LEU A 19 5.38 0.81 -8.97
CA LEU A 19 4.38 0.77 -7.91
C LEU A 19 4.41 -0.57 -7.18
N ASP A 20 3.80 -0.61 -6.01
CA ASP A 20 3.60 -1.83 -5.24
C ASP A 20 2.57 -2.80 -5.87
N GLY A 21 2.40 -3.95 -5.23
CA GLY A 21 1.53 -5.03 -5.70
C GLY A 21 0.23 -5.17 -4.91
N GLY A 22 -0.42 -6.34 -5.06
CA GLY A 22 -1.69 -6.65 -4.40
C GLY A 22 -1.56 -6.84 -2.89
N LEU A 23 -1.94 -5.81 -2.11
CA LEU A 23 -1.93 -5.87 -0.64
C LEU A 23 -2.78 -7.03 -0.10
N ALA A 24 -3.98 -7.25 -0.64
CA ALA A 24 -4.87 -8.33 -0.21
C ALA A 24 -4.24 -9.71 -0.42
N THR A 25 -3.70 -9.96 -1.61
CA THR A 25 -3.05 -11.23 -1.98
C THR A 25 -1.90 -11.57 -1.04
N GLU A 26 -1.04 -10.60 -0.71
CA GLU A 26 0.08 -10.84 0.21
C GLU A 26 -0.36 -11.02 1.67
N LEU A 27 -1.43 -10.34 2.09
CA LEU A 27 -2.04 -10.57 3.41
C LEU A 27 -2.65 -11.98 3.51
N GLU A 28 -3.40 -12.43 2.50
CA GLU A 28 -3.94 -13.79 2.44
C GLU A 28 -2.83 -14.84 2.44
N ARG A 29 -1.75 -14.60 1.67
CA ARG A 29 -0.57 -15.48 1.63
C ARG A 29 0.12 -15.60 2.99
N LYS A 30 0.05 -14.56 3.82
CA LYS A 30 0.53 -14.54 5.21
C LYS A 30 -0.50 -15.09 6.22
N GLY A 31 -1.66 -15.55 5.76
CA GLY A 31 -2.69 -16.21 6.57
C GLY A 31 -3.71 -15.28 7.21
N TYR A 32 -3.82 -14.02 6.76
CA TYR A 32 -4.85 -13.10 7.26
C TYR A 32 -6.20 -13.36 6.59
N ASP A 33 -7.28 -13.37 7.37
CA ASP A 33 -8.66 -13.49 6.88
C ASP A 33 -9.21 -12.13 6.44
N LEU A 34 -9.49 -11.99 5.15
CA LEU A 34 -9.97 -10.75 4.54
C LEU A 34 -11.45 -10.79 4.13
N ARG A 35 -12.23 -11.78 4.59
CA ARG A 35 -13.65 -11.93 4.21
C ARG A 35 -14.54 -10.77 4.68
N HIS A 36 -14.08 -9.99 5.65
CA HIS A 36 -14.81 -8.82 6.12
C HIS A 36 -14.86 -7.73 5.03
N ARG A 37 -16.04 -7.14 4.80
CA ARG A 37 -16.22 -6.09 3.76
C ARG A 37 -15.26 -4.91 3.95
N LEU A 38 -14.86 -4.57 5.17
CA LEU A 38 -13.91 -3.49 5.49
C LEU A 38 -12.57 -4.03 6.02
N TRP A 39 -12.09 -5.17 5.49
CA TRP A 39 -10.89 -5.84 5.99
C TRP A 39 -9.68 -4.89 6.10
N SER A 40 -9.51 -3.96 5.14
CA SER A 40 -8.37 -3.05 5.11
C SER A 40 -8.41 -2.05 6.27
N ALA A 41 -9.58 -1.43 6.49
CA ALA A 41 -9.82 -0.55 7.63
C ALA A 41 -9.71 -1.29 8.98
N ARG A 42 -10.19 -2.54 9.05
CA ARG A 42 -10.11 -3.36 10.26
C ARG A 42 -8.66 -3.71 10.61
N LEU A 43 -7.86 -4.15 9.63
CA LEU A 43 -6.45 -4.48 9.86
C LEU A 43 -5.61 -3.25 10.22
N LEU A 44 -5.96 -2.05 9.75
CA LEU A 44 -5.31 -0.81 10.19
C LEU A 44 -5.43 -0.60 11.71
N ILE A 45 -6.53 -1.02 12.33
CA ILE A 45 -6.77 -0.92 13.77
C ILE A 45 -6.18 -2.14 14.50
N ASP A 46 -6.54 -3.34 14.05
CA ASP A 46 -6.26 -4.56 14.78
C ASP A 46 -4.81 -5.02 14.65
N ARG A 47 -4.23 -4.88 13.45
CA ARG A 47 -2.93 -5.47 13.07
C ARG A 47 -2.15 -4.57 12.09
N PRO A 48 -1.83 -3.32 12.44
CA PRO A 48 -1.11 -2.41 11.56
C PRO A 48 0.25 -2.93 11.11
N ASP A 49 0.91 -3.76 11.94
CA ASP A 49 2.19 -4.38 11.59
C ASP A 49 2.09 -5.38 10.43
N ALA A 50 0.93 -5.99 10.21
CA ALA A 50 0.69 -6.86 9.06
C ALA A 50 0.79 -6.07 7.74
N ILE A 51 0.15 -4.90 7.70
CA ILE A 51 0.16 -3.98 6.56
C ILE A 51 1.58 -3.46 6.34
N ARG A 52 2.27 -3.04 7.42
CA ARG A 52 3.67 -2.59 7.36
C ARG A 52 4.61 -3.65 6.81
N ALA A 53 4.43 -4.92 7.22
CA ALA A 53 5.25 -6.03 6.75
C ALA A 53 5.06 -6.29 5.24
N VAL A 54 3.83 -6.19 4.73
CA VAL A 54 3.56 -6.32 3.29
C VAL A 54 4.13 -5.14 2.50
N HIS A 55 3.92 -3.91 2.95
CA HIS A 55 4.53 -2.73 2.31
C HIS A 55 6.06 -2.80 2.30
N ARG A 56 6.67 -3.26 3.40
CA ARG A 56 8.12 -3.51 3.47
C ARG A 56 8.57 -4.52 2.42
N SER A 57 7.83 -5.63 2.24
CA SER A 57 8.21 -6.60 1.21
C SER A 57 8.12 -6.05 -0.22
N PHE A 58 7.22 -5.11 -0.51
CA PHE A 58 7.19 -4.42 -1.80
C PHE A 58 8.40 -3.51 -1.99
N LEU A 59 8.78 -2.74 -0.96
CA LEU A 59 10.00 -1.93 -0.99
C LEU A 59 11.25 -2.79 -1.20
N GLU A 60 11.36 -3.92 -0.49
CA GLU A 60 12.46 -4.87 -0.63
C GLU A 60 12.49 -5.54 -2.01
N ALA A 61 11.34 -5.67 -2.67
CA ALA A 61 11.23 -6.14 -4.06
C ALA A 61 11.52 -5.06 -5.11
N GLY A 62 11.75 -3.81 -4.71
CA GLY A 62 12.12 -2.70 -5.60
C GLY A 62 10.97 -1.75 -5.95
N ALA A 63 9.85 -1.75 -5.22
CA ALA A 63 8.83 -0.72 -5.39
C ALA A 63 9.35 0.65 -4.94
N ASP A 64 9.13 1.67 -5.77
CA ASP A 64 9.44 3.07 -5.47
C ASP A 64 8.30 3.76 -4.71
N CYS A 65 7.08 3.28 -4.90
CA CYS A 65 5.86 3.88 -4.37
C CYS A 65 4.97 2.83 -3.71
N ILE A 66 4.50 3.15 -2.51
CA ILE A 66 3.54 2.36 -1.77
C ILE A 66 2.16 3.01 -1.83
N ILE A 67 1.15 2.25 -2.22
CA ILE A 67 -0.23 2.67 -2.20
C ILE A 67 -0.82 2.34 -0.83
N THR A 68 -1.38 3.35 -0.16
CA THR A 68 -1.94 3.21 1.19
C THR A 68 -3.14 2.26 1.24
N ALA A 69 -3.33 1.57 2.38
CA ALA A 69 -4.49 0.71 2.65
C ALA A 69 -5.80 1.49 2.95
N SER A 70 -6.05 2.60 2.25
CA SER A 70 -7.15 3.53 2.54
C SER A 70 -8.40 3.34 1.69
N TYR A 71 -8.40 2.41 0.72
CA TYR A 71 -9.49 2.30 -0.26
C TYR A 71 -10.88 2.01 0.34
N GLN A 72 -10.96 1.41 1.54
CA GLN A 72 -12.22 1.20 2.29
C GLN A 72 -12.30 1.99 3.59
N ALA A 73 -11.33 2.88 3.83
CA ALA A 73 -11.23 3.65 5.07
C ALA A 73 -11.86 5.05 4.88
N SER A 74 -13.19 5.10 4.73
CA SER A 74 -13.94 6.35 4.59
C SER A 74 -15.03 6.47 5.67
N VAL A 75 -15.39 7.71 6.04
CA VAL A 75 -16.44 7.98 7.04
C VAL A 75 -17.79 7.39 6.62
N ALA A 76 -18.13 7.43 5.33
CA ALA A 76 -19.37 6.86 4.81
C ALA A 76 -19.36 5.32 4.73
N GLY A 77 -18.18 4.70 4.79
CA GLY A 77 -18.02 3.25 4.76
C GLY A 77 -18.02 2.58 6.14
N LEU A 78 -17.83 3.36 7.20
CA LEU A 78 -17.85 2.92 8.61
C LEU A 78 -19.26 2.54 9.08
#